data_AF-M6RDQ6-F1
#
_entry.id   AF-M6RDQ6-F1
#
_cell.length_a   1.000
_cell.length_b   1.000
_cell.length_c   1.000
_cell.angle_alpha   90.00
_cell.angle_beta   90.00
_cell.angle_gamma   90.00
#
_symmetry.space_group_name_H-M   'P 1'
#
loop_
_entity.id
_entity.type
_entity.pdbx_description
1 polymer ?
#
loop_
_entity_poly.entity_id
_entity_poly.type
_entity_poly.pdbx_seq_one_letter_code
_entity_poly.pdbx_strand_id
1 'polypeptide(L)'
;MKSSLKKIAVVCPIFSDKVSGGSEKLIFQFVELLASDFEITVLTTRSLDYISWKNSIPIQSKDLFQDGSNPSKQIHFEKRSSSLGGSYKILQFTVEKQRNIDRFNRLSKKILEKPSLQNKENVNYWLQEQGPYVPELIQFIEFRKSEYDIFSL
;
A
#
# COMPACT_ATOMS: atom_id res chain seq x y z
N MET A 1 -17.41 -6.34 -30.12
CA MET A 1 -17.30 -5.65 -28.81
C MET A 1 -15.90 -5.92 -28.27
N LYS A 2 -15.08 -4.90 -28.01
CA LYS A 2 -13.85 -5.13 -27.24
C LYS A 2 -14.28 -5.61 -25.85
N SER A 3 -13.78 -6.76 -25.40
CA SER A 3 -13.93 -7.17 -23.99
C SER A 3 -13.46 -6.00 -23.13
N SER A 4 -14.18 -5.70 -22.05
CA SER A 4 -13.66 -4.79 -21.03
C SER A 4 -12.32 -5.33 -20.54
N LEU A 5 -11.35 -4.43 -20.33
CA LEU A 5 -10.06 -4.81 -19.77
C LEU A 5 -10.28 -5.31 -18.35
N LYS A 6 -9.49 -6.31 -17.92
CA LYS A 6 -9.57 -6.77 -16.53
C LYS A 6 -9.02 -5.67 -15.61
N LYS A 7 -9.64 -5.52 -14.45
CA LYS A 7 -9.27 -4.57 -13.40
C LYS A 7 -8.40 -5.26 -12.36
N ILE A 8 -7.18 -4.76 -12.18
CA ILE A 8 -6.21 -5.34 -11.25
C ILE A 8 -5.87 -4.31 -10.18
N ALA A 9 -6.02 -4.70 -8.92
CA ALA A 9 -5.49 -3.98 -7.77
C ALA A 9 -4.10 -4.53 -7.42
N VAL A 10 -3.07 -3.69 -7.50
CA VAL A 10 -1.71 -4.04 -7.08
C VAL A 10 -1.48 -3.43 -5.69
N VAL A 11 -1.29 -4.27 -4.68
CA VAL A 11 -1.18 -3.83 -3.28
C VAL A 11 0.27 -3.92 -2.84
N CYS A 12 0.89 -2.80 -2.46
CA CYS A 12 2.28 -2.80 -2.01
C CYS A 12 2.58 -1.69 -1.00
N PRO A 13 3.50 -1.87 -0.03
CA PRO A 13 3.76 -0.85 0.99
C PRO A 13 4.31 0.46 0.41
N ILE A 14 5.21 0.38 -0.57
CA ILE A 14 5.87 1.53 -1.19
C ILE A 14 5.84 1.34 -2.71
N PHE A 15 5.29 2.32 -3.41
CA PHE A 15 5.32 2.39 -4.87
C PHE A 15 6.01 3.68 -5.31
N SER A 16 7.22 3.56 -5.86
CA SER A 16 7.99 4.71 -6.32
C SER A 16 9.00 4.31 -7.39
N ASP A 17 9.19 5.21 -8.36
CA ASP A 17 10.25 5.19 -9.35
C ASP A 17 11.61 5.66 -8.80
N LYS A 18 11.65 6.13 -7.54
CA LYS A 18 12.81 6.75 -6.89
C LYS A 18 13.38 5.94 -5.73
N VAL A 19 12.72 4.85 -5.34
CA VAL A 19 13.16 4.00 -4.21
C VAL A 19 13.93 2.79 -4.74
N SER A 20 15.03 2.44 -4.07
CA SER A 20 16.09 1.56 -4.60
C SER A 20 16.03 0.11 -4.13
N GLY A 21 14.93 -0.35 -3.51
CA GLY A 21 14.81 -1.76 -3.14
C GLY A 21 14.32 -2.65 -4.30
N GLY A 22 14.71 -3.93 -4.25
CA GLY A 22 14.43 -4.88 -5.33
C GLY A 22 12.93 -5.13 -5.55
N SER A 23 12.14 -5.22 -4.46
CA SER A 23 10.69 -5.38 -4.50
C SER A 23 9.98 -4.18 -5.11
N GLU A 24 10.38 -2.96 -4.75
CA GLU A 24 9.75 -1.74 -5.27
C GLU A 24 10.02 -1.56 -6.76
N LYS A 25 11.26 -1.82 -7.18
CA LYS A 25 11.61 -1.77 -8.60
C LYS A 25 10.84 -2.80 -9.41
N LEU A 26 10.76 -4.04 -8.90
CA LEU A 26 10.04 -5.11 -9.58
C LEU A 26 8.55 -4.76 -9.74
N ILE A 27 7.89 -4.29 -8.67
CA ILE A 27 6.46 -3.96 -8.74
C ILE A 27 6.19 -2.74 -9.62
N PHE A 28 7.11 -1.77 -9.65
CA PHE A 28 7.03 -0.63 -10.57
C PHE A 28 7.09 -1.10 -12.03
N GLN A 29 8.10 -1.91 -12.39
CA GLN A 29 8.23 -2.46 -13.75
C GLN A 29 7.03 -3.35 -14.13
N PHE A 30 6.49 -4.10 -13.16
CA PHE A 30 5.31 -4.93 -13.35
C PHE A 30 4.08 -4.08 -13.68
N VAL A 31 3.84 -2.99 -12.96
CA VAL A 31 2.75 -2.04 -13.25
C VAL A 31 2.93 -1.38 -14.61
N GLU A 32 4.15 -0.93 -14.93
CA GLU A 32 4.46 -0.34 -16.24
C GLU A 32 4.14 -1.29 -17.39
N LEU A 33 4.49 -2.57 -17.24
CA LEU A 33 4.22 -3.61 -18.24
C LEU A 33 2.72 -3.87 -18.43
N LEU A 34 1.96 -3.97 -17.33
CA LEU A 34 0.55 -4.35 -17.39
C LEU A 34 -0.40 -3.21 -17.80
N ALA A 35 0.01 -1.94 -17.62
CA ALA A 35 -0.86 -0.78 -17.84
C ALA A 35 -1.35 -0.62 -19.29
N SER A 36 -0.70 -1.26 -20.27
CA SER A 36 -1.11 -1.25 -21.68
C SER A 36 -2.36 -2.11 -21.94
N ASP A 37 -2.53 -3.20 -21.18
CA ASP A 37 -3.53 -4.24 -21.46
C ASP A 37 -4.57 -4.39 -20.34
N PHE A 38 -4.38 -3.71 -19.20
CA PHE A 38 -5.21 -3.87 -18.01
C PHE A 38 -5.53 -2.53 -17.35
N GLU A 39 -6.67 -2.46 -16.66
CA GLU A 39 -7.00 -1.34 -15.79
C GLU A 39 -6.32 -1.52 -14.43
N ILE A 40 -5.17 -0.86 -14.24
CA ILE A 40 -4.38 -0.98 -13.01
C ILE A 40 -4.74 0.10 -11.99
N THR A 41 -4.97 -0.32 -10.74
CA THR A 41 -4.96 0.56 -9.56
C THR A 41 -3.92 0.06 -8.58
N VAL A 42 -2.93 0.87 -8.27
CA VAL A 42 -1.96 0.61 -7.22
C VAL A 42 -2.52 1.11 -5.89
N LEU A 43 -2.60 0.24 -4.89
CA LEU A 43 -2.96 0.57 -3.52
C LEU A 43 -1.68 0.54 -2.68
N THR A 44 -1.24 1.69 -2.19
CA THR A 44 0.05 1.83 -1.52
C THR A 44 0.01 2.84 -0.37
N THR A 45 1.10 2.97 0.39
CA THR A 45 1.15 3.98 1.45
C THR A 45 1.76 5.29 0.95
N ARG A 46 1.61 6.36 1.73
CA ARG A 46 2.34 7.62 1.51
C ARG A 46 3.80 7.56 2.00
N SER A 47 4.26 6.42 2.51
CA SER A 47 5.63 6.24 2.97
C SER A 47 6.57 5.96 1.80
N LEU A 48 7.81 6.45 1.92
CA LEU A 48 8.91 6.16 1.01
C LEU A 48 10.10 5.48 1.73
N ASP A 49 9.92 5.10 2.99
CA ASP A 49 10.93 4.43 3.79
C ASP A 49 10.37 3.23 4.57
N TYR A 50 11.21 2.22 4.75
CA TYR A 50 10.91 0.98 5.51
C TYR A 50 11.29 1.07 6.99
N ILE A 51 11.86 2.20 7.44
CA ILE A 51 12.42 2.35 8.78
C ILE A 51 11.36 2.86 9.75
N SER A 52 10.72 3.96 9.40
CA SER A 52 9.77 4.71 10.20
C SER A 52 8.35 4.66 9.65
N TRP A 53 8.18 4.34 8.37
CA TRP A 53 6.90 4.47 7.66
C TRP A 53 6.36 5.90 7.64
N LYS A 54 7.24 6.89 7.60
CA LYS A 54 6.84 8.29 7.65
C LYS A 54 6.10 8.66 6.38
N ASN A 55 4.89 9.21 6.53
CA ASN A 55 4.14 9.78 5.41
C ASN A 55 4.96 10.91 4.77
N SER A 56 5.61 10.61 3.66
CA SER A 56 6.55 11.47 2.96
C SER A 56 5.91 12.15 1.76
N ILE A 57 4.86 11.54 1.19
CA ILE A 57 4.08 12.14 0.12
C ILE A 57 3.01 13.06 0.73
N PRO A 58 3.01 14.38 0.43
CA PRO A 58 2.03 15.31 0.98
C PRO A 58 0.65 15.12 0.35
N ILE A 59 -0.41 15.41 1.11
CA ILE A 59 -1.77 15.47 0.58
C ILE A 59 -2.03 16.88 0.04
N GLN A 60 -2.55 16.98 -1.18
CA GLN A 60 -3.05 18.22 -1.77
C GLN A 60 -4.56 18.10 -1.93
N SER A 61 -5.31 19.16 -1.62
CA SER A 61 -6.78 19.16 -1.62
C SER A 61 -7.43 18.80 -2.95
N LYS A 62 -6.73 19.05 -4.07
CA LYS A 62 -7.17 18.72 -5.44
C LYS A 62 -7.02 17.24 -5.81
N ASP A 63 -6.24 16.48 -5.05
CA ASP A 63 -5.84 15.09 -5.34
C ASP A 63 -6.47 14.12 -4.33
N LEU A 64 -7.65 14.45 -3.81
CA LEU A 64 -8.36 13.66 -2.81
C LEU A 64 -9.32 12.69 -3.48
N PHE A 65 -9.16 11.41 -3.19
CA PHE A 65 -10.16 10.40 -3.51
C PHE A 65 -11.25 10.40 -2.44
N GLN A 66 -12.49 10.70 -2.85
CA GLN A 66 -13.66 10.55 -1.98
C GLN A 66 -14.23 9.15 -2.16
N ASP A 67 -13.92 8.25 -1.22
CA ASP A 67 -14.31 6.84 -1.32
C ASP A 67 -15.78 6.58 -0.92
N GLY A 68 -16.50 7.56 -0.38
CA GLY A 68 -17.88 7.40 0.11
C GLY A 68 -18.03 6.44 1.32
N SER A 69 -17.03 5.58 1.57
CA SER A 69 -16.94 4.61 2.66
C SER A 69 -16.58 5.27 4.01
N ASN A 70 -15.75 6.33 3.98
CA ASN A 70 -15.39 7.13 5.15
C ASN A 70 -15.00 8.57 4.75
N PRO A 71 -15.90 9.56 4.88
CA PRO A 71 -15.65 10.94 4.46
C PRO A 71 -14.50 11.63 5.23
N SER A 72 -14.08 11.04 6.35
CA SER A 72 -13.17 11.68 7.31
C SER A 72 -11.69 11.44 7.00
N LYS A 73 -11.36 10.46 6.15
CA LYS A 73 -9.97 10.11 5.84
C LYS A 73 -9.68 10.37 4.37
N GLN A 74 -8.53 11.02 4.16
CA GLN A 74 -8.10 11.57 2.88
C GLN A 74 -7.10 10.60 2.22
N ILE A 75 -7.53 9.95 1.15
CA ILE A 75 -6.67 9.11 0.31
C ILE A 75 -6.10 9.99 -0.81
N HIS A 76 -4.78 10.04 -0.92
CA HIS A 76 -4.13 10.75 -2.02
C HIS A 76 -4.25 9.94 -3.31
N PHE A 77 -4.70 10.58 -4.38
CA PHE A 77 -4.89 9.99 -5.69
C PHE A 77 -3.95 10.59 -6.72
N GLU A 78 -3.34 9.72 -7.51
CA GLU A 78 -2.52 10.11 -8.65
C GLU A 78 -2.85 9.22 -9.85
N LYS A 79 -2.83 9.79 -11.05
CA LYS A 79 -2.87 9.03 -12.31
C LYS A 79 -1.56 9.23 -13.04
N ARG A 80 -0.93 8.13 -13.45
CA ARG A 80 0.33 8.13 -14.23
C ARG A 80 0.13 7.43 -15.57
N SER A 81 0.94 7.82 -16.54
CA SER A 81 1.09 7.11 -17.81
C SER A 81 2.29 6.17 -17.72
N SER A 82 2.13 4.95 -18.21
CA SER A 82 3.26 4.02 -18.31
C SER A 82 4.15 4.39 -19.50
N SER A 83 5.45 4.21 -19.32
CA SER A 83 6.47 4.34 -20.37
C SER A 83 6.31 3.32 -21.50
N LEU A 84 5.59 2.21 -21.24
CA LEU A 84 5.32 1.13 -22.20
C LEU A 84 3.93 1.24 -22.85
N GLY A 85 3.16 2.28 -22.50
CA GLY A 85 1.80 2.51 -22.99
C GLY A 85 0.73 2.34 -21.91
N GLY A 86 -0.40 3.01 -22.11
CA GLY A 86 -1.52 3.00 -21.15
C GLY A 86 -1.31 3.89 -19.93
N SER A 87 -2.19 3.72 -18.94
CA SER A 87 -2.19 4.54 -17.71
C SER A 87 -2.69 3.75 -16.52
N TYR A 88 -2.23 4.10 -15.33
CA TYR A 88 -2.63 3.47 -14.07
C TYR A 88 -2.94 4.51 -13.00
N LYS A 89 -3.74 4.09 -12.02
CA LYS A 89 -4.13 4.88 -10.86
C LYS A 89 -3.25 4.49 -9.68
N ILE A 90 -2.98 5.43 -8.79
CA ILE A 90 -2.28 5.21 -7.53
C ILE A 90 -3.14 5.80 -6.42
N LEU A 91 -3.51 4.97 -5.46
CA LEU A 91 -4.18 5.37 -4.22
C LEU A 91 -3.20 5.20 -3.07
N GLN A 92 -2.88 6.31 -2.41
CA GLN A 92 -1.85 6.39 -1.40
C GLN A 92 -2.49 6.69 -0.05
N PHE A 93 -2.46 5.68 0.81
CA PHE A 93 -3.10 5.67 2.11
C PHE A 93 -2.16 6.22 3.19
N THR A 94 -2.75 6.88 4.18
CA THR A 94 -1.99 7.45 5.30
C THR A 94 -1.59 6.34 6.27
N VAL A 95 -0.30 6.25 6.58
CA VAL A 95 0.18 5.42 7.69
C VAL A 95 -0.25 6.09 9.00
N GLU A 96 -1.19 5.46 9.71
CA GLU A 96 -1.79 6.00 10.94
C GLU A 96 -0.85 5.89 12.14
N LYS A 97 0.00 4.87 12.14
CA LYS A 97 1.03 4.67 13.17
C LYS A 97 2.38 4.39 12.52
N GLN A 98 3.29 5.35 12.67
CA GLN A 98 4.69 5.22 12.27
C GLN A 98 5.43 4.24 13.19
N ARG A 99 6.40 3.52 12.63
CA ARG A 99 7.25 2.60 13.38
C ARG A 99 8.24 3.39 14.21
N ASN A 100 8.33 3.05 15.50
CA ASN A 100 9.49 3.35 16.31
C ASN A 100 10.48 2.17 16.19
N ILE A 101 11.59 2.37 15.47
CA ILE A 101 12.51 1.28 15.12
C ILE A 101 13.13 0.63 16.35
N ASP A 102 13.49 1.39 17.38
CA ASP A 102 14.10 0.86 18.60
C ASP A 102 13.12 0.00 19.40
N ARG A 103 11.87 0.46 19.52
CA ARG A 103 10.80 -0.30 20.17
C ARG A 103 10.50 -1.57 19.41
N PHE A 104 10.37 -1.49 18.08
CA PHE A 104 10.14 -2.65 17.23
C PHE A 104 11.28 -3.66 17.34
N ASN A 105 12.54 -3.23 17.29
CA ASN A 105 13.70 -4.11 17.42
C ASN A 105 13.72 -4.84 18.77
N ARG A 106 13.46 -4.13 19.87
CA ARG A 106 13.37 -4.74 21.21
C ARG A 106 12.23 -5.76 21.30
N LEU A 107 11.08 -5.47 20.69
CA LEU A 107 9.93 -6.37 20.68
C LEU A 107 10.18 -7.60 19.82
N SER A 108 10.68 -7.41 18.59
CA SER A 108 11.06 -8.47 17.65
C SER A 108 12.08 -9.41 18.27
N LYS A 109 13.12 -8.88 18.91
CA LYS A 109 14.11 -9.72 19.61
C LYS A 109 13.43 -10.65 20.63
N LYS A 110 12.56 -10.11 21.48
CA LYS A 110 11.84 -10.90 22.50
C LYS A 110 10.94 -11.97 21.88
N ILE A 111 10.15 -11.61 20.87
CA ILE A 111 9.13 -12.50 20.27
C ILE A 111 9.77 -13.58 19.40
N LEU A 112 10.79 -13.24 18.62
CA LEU A 112 11.46 -14.19 17.73
C LEU A 112 12.34 -15.18 18.49
N GLU A 113 12.97 -14.76 19.60
CA GLU A 113 13.83 -15.64 20.41
C GLU A 113 13.04 -16.54 21.38
N LYS A 114 11.80 -16.18 21.74
CA LYS A 114 11.03 -16.90 22.77
C LYS A 114 9.67 -17.37 22.24
N PRO A 115 9.55 -18.64 21.81
CA PRO A 115 8.29 -19.21 21.32
C PRO A 115 7.12 -19.07 22.30
N SER A 116 7.36 -19.11 23.61
CA SER A 116 6.33 -18.90 24.63
C SER A 116 5.68 -17.51 24.61
N LEU A 117 6.33 -16.51 24.00
CA LEU A 117 5.79 -15.17 23.82
C LEU A 117 5.00 -15.02 22.51
N GLN A 118 4.95 -16.04 21.63
CA GLN A 118 4.27 -15.97 20.33
C GLN A 118 2.77 -16.29 20.42
N ASN A 119 2.12 -15.85 21.50
CA ASN A 119 0.66 -15.91 21.59
C ASN A 119 0.00 -14.86 20.67
N LYS A 120 -1.29 -15.03 20.40
CA LYS A 120 -2.06 -14.19 19.47
C LYS A 120 -1.97 -12.70 19.80
N GLU A 121 -2.02 -12.33 21.07
CA GLU A 121 -1.99 -10.93 21.51
C GLU A 121 -0.64 -10.29 21.23
N ASN A 122 0.45 -10.95 21.61
CA ASN A 122 1.81 -10.48 21.38
C ASN A 122 2.15 -10.40 19.88
N VAL A 123 1.73 -11.39 19.09
CA VAL A 123 1.94 -11.38 17.63
C VAL A 123 1.15 -10.24 16.98
N ASN A 124 -0.10 -10.01 17.38
CA ASN A 124 -0.89 -8.89 16.87
C ASN A 124 -0.25 -7.55 17.22
N TYR A 125 0.20 -7.40 18.47
CA TYR A 125 0.93 -6.21 18.90
C TYR A 125 2.25 -6.02 18.12
N TRP A 126 2.98 -7.10 17.86
CA TRP A 126 4.18 -7.09 17.03
C TRP A 126 3.91 -6.66 15.59
N LEU A 127 2.86 -7.18 14.95
CA LEU A 127 2.46 -6.78 13.60
C LEU A 127 2.13 -5.28 13.52
N GLN A 128 1.45 -4.73 14.54
CA GLN A 128 1.15 -3.30 14.59
C GLN A 128 2.38 -2.41 14.81
N GLU A 129 3.38 -2.87 15.57
CA GLU A 129 4.66 -2.15 15.72
C GLU A 129 5.56 -2.31 14.48
N GLN A 130 5.44 -3.44 13.77
CA GLN A 130 6.10 -3.66 12.49
C GLN A 130 5.51 -2.71 11.45
N GLY A 131 4.20 -2.72 11.22
CA GLY A 131 3.56 -1.86 10.24
C GLY A 131 4.05 -2.08 8.79
N PRO A 132 3.58 -1.26 7.85
CA PRO A 132 2.85 -0.01 8.09
C PRO A 132 1.43 -0.28 8.61
N TYR A 133 0.99 0.49 9.60
CA TYR A 133 -0.36 0.37 10.14
C TYR A 133 -1.32 1.26 9.36
N VAL A 134 -2.14 0.64 8.49
CA VAL A 134 -2.99 1.34 7.51
C VAL A 134 -4.39 0.71 7.47
N PRO A 135 -5.21 0.86 8.52
CA PRO A 135 -6.54 0.24 8.56
C PRO A 135 -7.48 0.78 7.48
N GLU A 136 -7.28 2.02 7.01
CA GLU A 136 -8.04 2.59 5.89
C GLU A 136 -7.86 1.80 4.57
N LEU A 137 -6.66 1.29 4.28
CA LEU A 137 -6.41 0.42 3.12
C LEU A 137 -7.26 -0.85 3.19
N ILE A 138 -7.36 -1.44 4.38
CA ILE A 138 -8.15 -2.67 4.60
C ILE A 138 -9.63 -2.37 4.40
N GLN A 139 -10.14 -1.27 4.95
CA GLN A 139 -11.54 -0.85 4.77
C GLN A 139 -11.87 -0.59 3.29
N PHE A 140 -10.98 0.07 2.56
CA PHE A 140 -11.13 0.29 1.13
C PHE A 140 -11.24 -1.03 0.36
N ILE A 141 -10.34 -1.99 0.64
CA ILE A 141 -10.36 -3.30 -0.02
C ILE A 141 -11.64 -4.05 0.32
N GLU A 142 -12.06 -4.07 1.58
CA GLU A 142 -13.29 -4.75 2.01
C GLU A 142 -14.53 -4.19 1.30
N PHE A 143 -14.61 -2.87 1.16
CA PHE A 143 -15.74 -2.19 0.53
C PHE A 143 -15.75 -2.32 -1.01
N ARG A 144 -14.57 -2.32 -1.64
CA ARG A 144 -14.43 -2.22 -3.11
C ARG A 144 -13.86 -3.45 -3.81
N LYS A 145 -13.61 -4.54 -3.08
CA LYS A 145 -13.07 -5.78 -3.69
C LYS A 145 -13.87 -6.31 -4.88
N SER A 146 -15.19 -6.07 -4.93
CA SER A 146 -16.04 -6.48 -6.05
C SER A 146 -15.79 -5.70 -7.35
N GLU A 147 -15.06 -4.59 -7.29
CA GLU A 147 -14.72 -3.78 -8.46
C GLU A 147 -13.45 -4.26 -9.17
N TYR A 148 -12.71 -5.17 -8.56
CA TYR A 148 -11.45 -5.70 -9.08
C TYR A 148 -11.60 -7.17 -9.42
N ASP A 149 -11.07 -7.57 -10.56
CA ASP A 149 -11.04 -8.98 -10.97
C ASP A 149 -9.90 -9.73 -10.27
N ILE A 150 -8.80 -9.04 -9.96
CA ILE A 150 -7.56 -9.62 -9.41
C ILE A 150 -6.94 -8.68 -8.39
N PHE A 151 -6.43 -9.24 -7.29
CA PHE A 151 -5.49 -8.58 -6.38
C PHE A 151 -4.11 -9.21 -6.53
N SER A 152 -3.10 -8.39 -6.82
CA SER A 152 -1.68 -8.77 -6.87
C SER A 152 -0.96 -8.20 -5.65
N LEU A 153 -0.13 -9.01 -5.01
CA LEU A 153 0.69 -8.67 -3.84
C LEU A 153 2.18 -8.61 -4.20
#